data_AF-A0A2N9MFV1-F1
#
_entry.id   AF-A0A2N9MFV1-F1
#
_cell.length_a   1.000
_cell.length_b   1.000
_cell.length_c   1.000
_cell.angle_alpha   90.00
_cell.angle_beta   90.00
_cell.angle_gamma   90.00
#
_symmetry.space_group_name_H-M   'P 1'
#
loop_
_entity.id
_entity.type
_entity.pdbx_description
1 polymer ?
#
loop_
_entity_poly.entity_id
_entity_poly.type
_entity_poly.pdbx_seq_one_letter_code
_entity_poly.pdbx_strand_id
1 'polypeptide(L)'
;MCLIVDADAAGRFLANPSPLRNWLLGDKGDPRLVAAGRLMRELVKLGDVRRLLATLNRAGRLRSADAAQLRKEESRLRGGRQCQSNDIHVVALALVSGARTLATLIMRLPTTSGMQS
;
A
#
# COMPACT_ATOMS: atom_id res chain seq x y z
N MET A 1 11.57 8.57 -3.47
CA MET A 1 10.17 8.73 -2.99
C MET A 1 9.56 7.36 -2.71
N CYS A 2 8.76 7.20 -1.65
CA CYS A 2 8.18 5.89 -1.27
C CYS A 2 6.68 5.83 -1.59
N LEU A 3 6.25 4.71 -2.15
CA LEU A 3 4.88 4.47 -2.58
C LEU A 3 4.33 3.17 -2.00
N ILE A 4 3.05 3.18 -1.60
CA ILE A 4 2.29 1.96 -1.33
C ILE A 4 1.21 1.81 -2.40
N VAL A 5 1.09 0.60 -2.95
CA VAL A 5 0.03 0.21 -3.89
C VAL A 5 -0.76 -0.93 -3.27
N ASP A 6 -2.05 -0.70 -3.07
CA ASP A 6 -2.98 -1.69 -2.54
C ASP A 6 -3.13 -2.88 -3.51
N ALA A 7 -3.48 -4.06 -2.98
CA ALA A 7 -3.61 -5.28 -3.75
C ALA A 7 -4.65 -5.16 -4.86
N ASP A 8 -5.77 -4.49 -4.59
CA ASP A 8 -6.84 -4.25 -5.57
C ASP A 8 -6.38 -3.37 -6.74
N ALA A 9 -5.47 -2.44 -6.46
CA ALA A 9 -4.88 -1.57 -7.47
C ALA A 9 -3.66 -2.21 -8.18
N ALA A 10 -2.99 -3.16 -7.52
CA ALA A 10 -1.76 -3.77 -8.00
C ALA A 10 -1.93 -4.51 -9.33
N GLY A 11 -3.07 -5.17 -9.56
CA GLY A 11 -3.36 -5.80 -10.86
C GLY A 11 -3.35 -4.79 -12.01
N ARG A 12 -3.90 -3.60 -11.79
CA ARG A 12 -3.96 -2.54 -12.81
C ARG A 12 -2.62 -1.84 -13.01
N PHE A 13 -1.94 -1.48 -11.92
CA PHE A 13 -0.79 -0.59 -11.97
C PHE A 13 0.57 -1.29 -11.92
N LEU A 14 0.65 -2.50 -11.37
CA LEU A 14 1.91 -3.24 -11.20
C LEU A 14 2.04 -4.45 -12.12
N ALA A 15 0.95 -5.19 -12.38
CA ALA A 15 1.01 -6.38 -13.23
C ALA A 15 1.21 -6.02 -14.71
N ASN A 16 0.58 -4.94 -15.18
CA ASN A 16 0.65 -4.49 -16.57
C ASN A 16 1.69 -3.37 -16.76
N PRO A 17 2.25 -3.20 -17.98
CA PRO A 17 2.98 -1.99 -18.34
C PRO A 17 2.13 -0.76 -18.02
N SER A 18 2.66 0.11 -17.17
CA SER A 18 1.99 1.33 -16.73
C SER A 18 3.03 2.41 -16.48
N PRO A 19 2.67 3.71 -16.52
CA PRO A 19 3.58 4.77 -16.14
C PRO A 19 4.17 4.57 -14.75
N LEU A 20 3.39 4.01 -13.81
CA LEU A 20 3.87 3.70 -12.47
C LEU A 20 4.93 2.59 -12.46
N ARG A 21 4.68 1.50 -13.19
CA ARG A 21 5.63 0.40 -13.30
C ARG A 21 6.92 0.85 -13.96
N ASN A 22 6.81 1.66 -15.01
CA ASN A 22 7.98 2.24 -15.71
C ASN A 22 8.74 3.20 -14.80
N TRP A 23 8.04 4.01 -14.00
CA TRP A 23 8.67 4.87 -13.02
C TRP A 23 9.43 4.06 -11.97
N LEU A 24 8.82 3.02 -11.39
CA LEU A 24 9.46 2.14 -10.39
C LEU A 24 10.72 1.44 -10.93
N LEU A 25 10.74 1.10 -12.21
CA LEU A 25 11.85 0.41 -12.87
C LEU A 25 12.88 1.34 -13.52
N GLY A 26 12.54 2.62 -13.74
CA GLY A 26 13.40 3.57 -14.45
C GLY A 26 14.53 4.15 -13.60
N ASP A 27 15.47 4.86 -14.22
CA ASP A 27 16.70 5.29 -13.53
C ASP A 27 16.58 6.60 -12.76
N LYS A 28 15.42 7.28 -12.83
CA LYS A 28 15.22 8.60 -12.22
C LYS A 28 14.44 8.53 -10.90
N GLY A 29 14.91 9.28 -9.89
CA GLY A 29 14.11 9.67 -8.71
C GLY A 29 14.07 8.70 -7.52
N ASP A 30 14.98 7.71 -7.48
CA ASP A 30 15.03 6.62 -6.48
C ASP A 30 13.64 6.21 -5.96
N PRO A 31 12.76 5.73 -6.86
CA PRO A 31 11.41 5.36 -6.50
C PRO A 31 11.43 4.02 -5.78
N ARG A 32 10.72 3.96 -4.65
CA ARG A 32 10.68 2.77 -3.80
C ARG A 32 9.24 2.35 -3.58
N LEU A 33 8.99 1.06 -3.76
CA LEU A 33 7.74 0.44 -3.38
C LEU A 33 7.85 -0.04 -1.94
N VAL A 34 6.87 0.29 -1.11
CA VAL A 34 6.76 -0.21 0.26
C VAL A 34 5.72 -1.31 0.29
N ALA A 35 6.14 -2.50 0.74
CA ALA A 35 5.24 -3.62 0.99
C ALA A 35 5.72 -4.38 2.22
N ALA A 36 4.80 -4.65 3.14
CA ALA A 36 5.07 -5.41 4.36
C ALA A 36 3.79 -6.08 4.87
N GLY A 37 3.94 -6.94 5.87
CA GLY A 37 2.81 -7.52 6.60
C GLY A 37 1.80 -8.22 5.69
N ARG A 38 0.52 -7.86 5.86
CA ARG A 38 -0.58 -8.42 5.07
C ARG A 38 -0.51 -8.04 3.60
N LEU A 39 -0.18 -6.79 3.29
CA LEU A 39 -0.09 -6.32 1.91
C LEU A 39 0.93 -7.13 1.12
N MET A 40 2.10 -7.41 1.69
CA MET A 40 3.09 -8.27 1.04
C MET A 40 2.52 -9.65 0.69
N ARG A 41 1.77 -10.27 1.61
CA ARG A 41 1.15 -11.58 1.38
C ARG A 41 0.07 -11.55 0.30
N GLU A 42 -0.61 -10.43 0.12
CA GLU A 42 -1.61 -10.25 -0.94
C GLU A 42 -0.93 -10.05 -2.29
N LEU A 43 0.08 -9.19 -2.36
CA LEU A 43 0.80 -8.90 -3.60
C LEU A 43 1.54 -10.12 -4.17
N VAL A 44 2.13 -10.97 -3.32
CA VAL A 44 2.84 -12.19 -3.80
C VAL A 44 1.91 -13.25 -4.38
N LYS A 45 0.60 -13.18 -4.14
CA LYS A 45 -0.39 -14.06 -4.78
C LYS A 45 -0.63 -13.68 -6.25
N LEU A 46 -0.35 -12.44 -6.63
CA LEU A 46 -0.46 -11.94 -7.99
C LEU A 46 0.84 -12.27 -8.75
N GLY A 47 0.80 -13.25 -9.65
CA GLY A 47 2.01 -13.83 -10.27
C GLY A 47 2.96 -12.81 -10.91
N ASP A 48 2.43 -11.87 -11.69
CA ASP A 48 3.25 -10.83 -12.35
C ASP A 48 3.77 -9.80 -11.36
N VAL A 49 2.97 -9.44 -10.36
CA VAL A 49 3.39 -8.53 -9.29
C VAL A 49 4.49 -9.18 -8.45
N ARG A 50 4.40 -10.48 -8.16
CA ARG A 50 5.46 -11.24 -7.47
C ARG A 50 6.80 -11.16 -8.20
N ARG A 51 6.78 -11.28 -9.54
CA ARG A 51 7.99 -11.13 -10.37
C ARG A 51 8.54 -9.71 -10.27
N LEU A 52 7.67 -8.70 -10.34
CA LEU A 52 8.07 -7.29 -10.17
C LEU A 52 8.69 -7.03 -8.78
N LEU A 53 8.08 -7.54 -7.70
CA LEU A 53 8.60 -7.40 -6.34
C LEU A 53 10.01 -7.99 -6.22
N ALA A 54 10.26 -9.16 -6.83
CA ALA A 54 11.60 -9.74 -6.84
C ALA A 54 12.62 -8.85 -7.58
N THR A 55 12.23 -8.26 -8.71
CA THR A 55 13.07 -7.30 -9.44
C THR A 55 13.37 -6.06 -8.61
N LEU A 56 12.35 -5.46 -7.98
CA LEU A 56 12.52 -4.28 -7.12
C LEU A 56 13.38 -4.59 -5.89
N ASN A 57 13.24 -5.79 -5.31
CA ASN A 57 14.06 -6.22 -4.18
C ASN A 57 15.54 -6.32 -4.57
N ARG A 58 15.84 -6.95 -5.72
CA ARG A 58 17.22 -7.04 -6.24
C ARG A 58 17.81 -5.66 -6.53
N ALA A 59 16.99 -4.72 -6.96
CA ALA A 59 17.40 -3.34 -7.21
C ALA A 59 17.49 -2.48 -5.92
N GLY A 60 17.21 -3.01 -4.73
CA GLY A 60 17.17 -2.24 -3.48
C GLY A 60 16.00 -1.23 -3.38
N ARG A 61 15.00 -1.39 -4.25
CA ARG A 61 13.83 -0.50 -4.40
C ARG A 61 12.56 -1.02 -3.74
N LEU A 62 12.61 -2.22 -3.16
CA LEU A 62 11.57 -2.72 -2.27
C LEU A 62 11.94 -2.39 -0.83
N ARG A 63 11.07 -1.65 -0.14
CA ARG A 63 11.20 -1.37 1.30
C ARG A 63 10.17 -2.17 2.08
N SER A 64 10.59 -2.67 3.24
CA SER A 64 9.70 -3.24 4.24
C SER A 64 9.71 -2.35 5.48
N ALA A 65 8.58 -2.29 6.18
CA ALA A 65 8.46 -1.61 7.45
C ALA A 65 8.74 -2.58 8.61
N ASP A 66 9.10 -2.05 9.79
CA ASP A 66 9.27 -2.87 10.97
C ASP A 66 7.95 -3.58 11.34
N ALA A 67 8.04 -4.91 11.52
CA ALA A 67 6.87 -5.75 11.70
C ALA A 67 6.20 -5.54 13.07
N ALA A 68 6.97 -5.24 14.12
CA ALA A 68 6.42 -5.00 15.45
C ALA A 68 5.68 -3.66 15.49
N GLN A 69 6.27 -2.62 14.91
CA GLN A 69 5.67 -1.30 14.77
C GLN A 69 4.42 -1.35 13.89
N LEU A 70 4.46 -2.09 12.78
CA LEU A 70 3.29 -2.28 11.91
C LEU A 70 2.13 -2.95 12.65
N ARG A 71 2.38 -4.03 13.40
CA ARG A 71 1.35 -4.71 14.20
C ARG A 71 0.77 -3.80 15.27
N LYS A 72 1.62 -3.05 15.98
CA LYS A 72 1.19 -2.09 17.00
C LYS A 72 0.25 -1.05 16.40
N GLU A 73 0.59 -0.53 15.22
CA GLU A 73 -0.20 0.47 14.53
C GLU A 73 -1.52 -0.09 13.98
N GLU A 74 -1.51 -1.31 13.43
CA GLU A 74 -2.74 -2.01 13.02
C GLU A 74 -3.69 -2.21 14.21
N SER A 75 -3.17 -2.63 15.38
CA SER A 75 -3.97 -2.78 16.61
C SER A 75 -4.53 -1.44 17.08
N ARG A 76 -3.73 -0.36 17.04
CA ARG A 76 -4.16 1.00 17.39
C ARG A 76 -5.33 1.47 16.51
N LEU A 77 -5.24 1.25 15.20
CA LEU A 77 -6.28 1.64 14.24
C LEU A 77 -7.55 0.81 14.39
N ARG A 78 -7.44 -0.50 14.69
CA ARG A 78 -8.60 -1.37 14.96
C ARG A 78 -9.34 -1.00 16.25
N GLY A 79 -8.60 -0.59 17.28
CA GLY A 79 -9.19 -0.13 18.55
C GLY A 79 -9.82 1.25 18.47
N GLY A 80 -9.48 2.04 17.46
CA GLY A 80 -10.05 3.37 17.22
C GLY A 80 -11.29 3.32 16.35
N ARG A 81 -12.36 4.05 16.70
CA ARG A 81 -13.56 4.20 15.85
C ARG A 81 -13.32 5.05 14.58
N GLN A 82 -12.10 5.54 14.35
CA GLN A 82 -11.79 6.54 13.33
C GLN A 82 -11.40 5.92 11.97
N CYS A 83 -11.11 4.63 11.90
CA CYS A 83 -10.70 3.97 10.66
C CYS A 83 -11.71 2.88 10.29
N GLN A 84 -12.65 3.22 9.40
CA GLN A 84 -13.64 2.28 8.83
C GLN A 84 -13.16 1.64 7.52
N SER A 85 -11.91 1.86 7.11
CA SER A 85 -11.35 1.25 5.91
C SER A 85 -11.21 -0.27 6.11
N ASN A 86 -11.56 -1.05 5.10
CA ASN A 86 -11.33 -2.50 5.10
C ASN A 86 -9.82 -2.84 5.03
N ASP A 87 -9.00 -1.87 4.62
CA ASP A 87 -7.57 -2.03 4.35
C ASP A 87 -6.71 -1.34 5.41
N ILE A 88 -7.05 -1.57 6.68
CA ILE A 88 -6.32 -1.05 7.86
C ILE A 88 -4.82 -1.32 7.76
N HIS A 89 -4.41 -2.45 7.18
CA HIS A 89 -3.00 -2.81 7.00
C HIS A 89 -2.27 -1.89 6.01
N VAL A 90 -2.96 -1.37 5.00
CA VAL A 90 -2.40 -0.39 4.04
C VAL A 90 -2.23 0.97 4.73
N VAL A 91 -3.22 1.39 5.52
CA VAL A 91 -3.15 2.64 6.30
C VAL A 91 -2.05 2.57 7.35
N ALA A 92 -1.99 1.49 8.13
CA ALA A 92 -0.94 1.27 9.11
C ALA A 92 0.45 1.31 8.46
N LEU A 93 0.59 0.67 7.28
CA LEU A 93 1.85 0.68 6.54
C LEU A 93 2.25 2.08 6.08
N ALA A 94 1.29 2.90 5.64
CA ALA A 94 1.55 4.28 5.25
C ALA A 94 2.04 5.13 6.44
N LEU A 95 1.38 5.00 7.59
CA LEU A 95 1.75 5.70 8.83
C LEU A 95 3.14 5.30 9.32
N VAL A 96 3.45 4.00 9.34
CA VAL A 96 4.75 3.51 9.83
C VAL A 96 5.90 3.83 8.87
N SER A 97 5.65 3.77 7.56
CA SER A 97 6.70 3.96 6.56
C SER A 97 6.89 5.40 6.10
N GLY A 98 5.96 6.30 6.43
CA GLY A 98 5.91 7.67 5.90
C GLY A 98 5.72 7.74 4.38
N ALA A 99 5.33 6.63 3.73
CA ALA A 99 5.12 6.55 2.30
C ALA A 99 3.77 7.17 1.89
N ARG A 100 3.69 7.67 0.66
CA ARG A 100 2.41 8.11 0.08
C ARG A 100 1.65 6.90 -0.45
N THR A 101 0.36 6.81 -0.14
CA THR A 101 -0.54 5.76 -0.63
C THR A 101 -1.15 6.20 -1.96
N LEU A 102 -1.04 5.37 -3.01
CA LEU A 102 -1.50 5.77 -4.35
C LEU A 102 -2.95 5.38 -4.65
N ALA A 103 -3.49 4.31 -4.05
CA ALA A 103 -4.87 3.91 -4.28
C ALA A 103 -5.34 2.94 -3.19
N THR A 104 -6.31 3.35 -2.38
CA THR A 104 -7.23 2.46 -1.67
C THR A 104 -8.57 2.74 -2.31
N LEU A 105 -9.18 1.75 -2.97
CA LEU A 105 -10.57 1.86 -3.37
C LEU A 105 -11.39 1.53 -2.12
N ILE A 106 -12.33 2.41 -1.78
CA ILE A 106 -13.19 2.40 -0.57
C ILE A 106 -12.62 3.22 0.61
N MET A 107 -12.52 4.54 0.40
CA MET A 107 -13.08 5.47 1.38
C MET A 107 -14.57 5.60 1.06
N ARG A 108 -15.44 4.89 1.79
CA ARG A 108 -16.82 5.34 1.91
C ARG A 108 -16.78 6.45 2.96
N LEU A 109 -16.71 7.70 2.50
CA LEU A 109 -16.91 8.85 3.38
C LEU A 109 -18.25 8.64 4.11
N PRO A 110 -18.34 8.90 5.43
CA PRO A 110 -19.64 8.97 6.07
C PRO A 110 -20.43 10.04 5.32
N THR A 111 -21.48 9.61 4.61
CA THR A 111 -22.50 10.54 4.16
C THR A 111 -23.07 11.13 5.44
N THR A 112 -22.77 12.41 5.68
CA THR A 112 -23.58 13.23 6.56
C THR A 112 -24.97 13.29 5.94
N SER A 113 -25.79 12.27 6.19
CA SER A 113 -27.23 12.39 6.03
C SER A 113 -27.65 13.48 7.01
N GLY A 114 -28.06 14.59 6.43
CA GLY A 114 -28.30 15.83 7.13
C GLY A 114 -29.27 15.67 8.30
N MET A 115 -29.03 16.50 9.31
CA MET A 115 -30.10 17.12 10.06
C MET A 115 -31.18 17.59 9.08
N GLN A 116 -32.36 16.98 9.15
CA GLN A 116 -33.60 17.64 8.77
C GLN A 116 -34.55 17.46 9.95
N SER A 117 -34.76 18.62 10.59
CA SER A 117 -35.94 19.14 11.29
C SER A 117 -36.70 18.25 12.26
#